data_AF-A0A0R1ZXQ9-F1
#
_entry.id   AF-A0A0R1ZXQ9-F1
#
_cell.length_a   1.000
_cell.length_b   1.000
_cell.length_c   1.000
_cell.angle_alpha   90.00
_cell.angle_beta   90.00
_cell.angle_gamma   90.00
#
_symmetry.space_group_name_H-M   'P 1'
#
loop_
_entity.id
_entity.type
_entity.pdbx_description
1 polymer ?
#
loop_
_entity_poly.entity_id
_entity_poly.type
_entity_poly.pdbx_seq_one_letter_code
_entity_poly.pdbx_strand_id
1 'polypeptide(L)'
;MSQSEVARKLHLNNSIISRIESGDRKLGATELAKLADLYAVSVDYLLGRSNQKNPHQNPASSDTTDLSGFLADTGSAHLTFKGKMLSPEQTMKLRIALTQIFWDELALPQR
;
A
#
# COMPACT_ATOMS: atom_id res chain seq x y z
N MET A 1 5.17 -6.49 17.61
CA MET A 1 3.83 -6.98 17.97
C MET A 1 4.01 -8.30 18.72
N SER A 2 3.41 -8.44 19.89
CA SER A 2 3.46 -9.67 20.69
C SER A 2 2.37 -10.66 20.27
N GLN A 3 2.57 -11.95 20.54
CA GLN A 3 1.54 -12.99 20.30
C GLN A 3 0.19 -12.64 20.94
N SER A 4 0.22 -12.00 22.12
CA SER A 4 -0.98 -11.55 22.83
C SER A 4 -1.76 -10.46 22.11
N GLU A 5 -1.06 -9.57 21.42
CA GLU A 5 -1.70 -8.53 20.59
C GLU A 5 -2.30 -9.14 19.33
N VAL A 6 -1.62 -10.09 18.70
CA VAL A 6 -2.13 -10.81 17.52
C VAL A 6 -3.39 -11.59 17.86
N ALA A 7 -3.35 -12.34 18.96
CA ALA A 7 -4.47 -13.12 19.47
C ALA A 7 -5.69 -12.21 19.71
N ARG A 8 -5.49 -11.07 20.40
CA ARG A 8 -6.56 -10.10 20.65
C ARG A 8 -7.17 -9.54 19.37
N LYS A 9 -6.33 -9.16 18.39
CA LYS A 9 -6.79 -8.59 17.11
C LYS A 9 -7.49 -9.62 16.21
N LEU A 10 -7.14 -10.90 16.34
CA LEU A 10 -7.80 -11.99 15.61
C LEU A 10 -9.01 -12.58 16.36
N HIS A 11 -9.27 -12.14 17.59
CA HIS A 11 -10.22 -12.77 18.51
C HIS A 11 -9.92 -14.26 18.76
N LEU A 12 -8.64 -14.58 18.87
CA LEU A 12 -8.12 -15.92 19.16
C LEU A 12 -7.47 -15.94 20.56
N ASN A 13 -7.35 -17.13 21.13
CA ASN A 13 -6.57 -17.33 22.35
C ASN A 13 -5.07 -17.42 22.03
N ASN A 14 -4.21 -16.99 22.96
CA ASN A 14 -2.74 -17.11 22.82
C ASN A 14 -2.29 -18.54 22.50
N SER A 15 -2.92 -19.54 23.12
CA SER A 15 -2.64 -20.95 22.86
C SER A 15 -2.98 -21.39 21.43
N ILE A 16 -3.88 -20.68 20.74
CA ILE A 16 -4.16 -20.92 19.32
C ILE A 16 -3.04 -20.34 18.46
N ILE A 17 -2.58 -19.11 18.74
CA ILE A 17 -1.46 -18.49 18.04
C ILE A 17 -0.18 -19.33 18.20
N SER A 18 0.14 -19.77 19.41
CA SER A 18 1.30 -20.63 19.66
C SER A 18 1.25 -21.93 18.85
N ARG A 19 0.08 -22.59 18.75
CA ARG A 19 -0.10 -23.80 17.94
C ARG A 19 -0.05 -23.55 16.44
N ILE A 20 -0.40 -22.35 15.99
CA ILE A 20 -0.24 -21.94 14.59
C ILE A 20 1.26 -21.79 14.28
N GLU A 21 2.00 -21.10 15.15
CA GLU A 21 3.43 -20.86 14.98
C GLU A 21 4.27 -22.15 15.08
N SER A 22 3.86 -23.10 15.91
CA SER A 22 4.49 -24.44 15.97
C SER A 22 4.12 -25.34 14.80
N GLY A 23 3.12 -24.97 14.00
CA GLY A 23 2.60 -25.79 12.89
C GLY A 23 1.59 -26.87 13.29
N ASP A 24 1.27 -27.01 14.58
CA ASP A 24 0.30 -27.98 15.09
C ASP A 24 -1.13 -27.70 14.61
N ARG A 25 -1.44 -26.44 14.29
CA ARG A 25 -2.75 -26.01 13.78
C ARG A 25 -2.59 -25.20 12.49
N LYS A 26 -3.30 -25.63 11.45
CA LYS A 26 -3.42 -24.86 10.21
C LYS A 26 -4.32 -23.63 10.39
N LEU A 27 -3.98 -22.55 9.71
CA LEU A 27 -4.81 -21.35 9.60
C LEU A 27 -5.97 -21.58 8.64
N GLY A 28 -7.16 -21.12 9.02
CA GLY A 28 -8.29 -20.99 8.09
C GLY A 28 -8.11 -19.80 7.15
N ALA A 29 -8.83 -19.78 6.03
CA ALA A 29 -8.75 -18.70 5.04
C ALA A 29 -9.07 -17.32 5.66
N THR A 30 -10.08 -17.24 6.53
CA THR A 30 -10.46 -15.98 7.20
C THR A 30 -9.40 -15.47 8.18
N GLU A 31 -8.74 -16.38 8.91
CA GLU A 31 -7.65 -16.01 9.84
C GLU A 31 -6.42 -15.53 9.07
N LEU A 32 -6.12 -16.20 7.97
CA LEU A 32 -5.03 -15.84 7.07
C LEU A 32 -5.25 -14.47 6.41
N ALA A 33 -6.47 -14.18 5.97
CA ALA A 33 -6.84 -12.86 5.45
C ALA A 33 -6.68 -11.76 6.51
N LYS A 34 -7.20 -11.97 7.72
CA LYS A 34 -7.04 -11.00 8.82
C LYS A 34 -5.58 -10.79 9.22
N LEU A 35 -4.74 -11.83 9.17
CA LEU A 35 -3.31 -11.70 9.39
C LEU A 35 -2.65 -10.87 8.28
N ALA A 36 -3.02 -11.10 7.03
CA ALA A 36 -2.54 -10.32 5.89
C ALA A 36 -2.87 -8.83 6.06
N ASP A 37 -4.12 -8.51 6.41
CA ASP A 37 -4.57 -7.14 6.70
C ASP A 37 -3.82 -6.54 7.90
N LEU A 38 -3.66 -7.31 8.97
CA LEU A 38 -3.00 -6.87 10.20
C LEU A 38 -1.53 -6.47 9.98
N TYR A 39 -0.82 -7.21 9.14
CA TYR A 39 0.57 -6.94 8.81
C TYR A 39 0.73 -6.06 7.56
N ALA A 40 -0.37 -5.65 6.94
CA ALA A 40 -0.40 -4.94 5.66
C ALA A 40 0.48 -5.63 4.59
N VAL A 41 0.35 -6.95 4.51
CA VAL A 41 1.02 -7.80 3.52
C VAL A 41 -0.01 -8.64 2.78
N SER A 42 0.40 -9.24 1.66
CA SER A 42 -0.41 -10.20 0.92
C SER A 42 -0.41 -11.58 1.58
N VAL A 43 -1.46 -12.35 1.32
CA VAL A 43 -1.53 -13.77 1.70
C VAL A 43 -0.40 -14.57 1.07
N ASP A 44 0.01 -14.25 -0.17
CA ASP A 44 1.12 -14.92 -0.85
C ASP A 44 2.45 -14.73 -0.11
N TYR A 45 2.66 -13.56 0.50
CA TYR A 45 3.82 -13.31 1.35
C TYR A 45 3.79 -14.15 2.63
N LEU A 46 2.64 -14.23 3.31
CA LEU A 46 2.48 -15.05 4.52
C LEU A 46 2.68 -16.55 4.26
N LEU A 47 2.31 -17.02 3.08
CA LEU A 47 2.48 -18.42 2.66
C LEU A 47 3.87 -18.71 2.07
N GLY A 48 4.76 -17.72 1.97
CA GLY A 48 6.09 -17.88 1.38
C GLY A 48 6.08 -18.13 -0.13
N ARG A 49 4.99 -17.78 -0.82
CA ARG A 49 4.89 -17.88 -2.29
C ARG A 49 5.47 -16.67 -3.02
N SER A 50 5.71 -15.58 -2.29
CA SER A 50 6.33 -14.36 -2.80
C SER A 50 7.28 -13.77 -1.76
N ASN A 51 8.41 -13.22 -2.21
CA ASN A 51 9.33 -12.44 -1.38
C ASN A 51 8.88 -10.97 -1.26
N GLN A 52 7.93 -10.53 -2.10
CA GLN A 52 7.37 -9.18 -2.04
C GLN A 52 6.20 -9.19 -1.05
N LYS A 53 6.20 -8.25 -0.10
CA LYS A 53 5.12 -8.10 0.89
C LYS A 53 3.77 -7.94 0.20
N ASN A 54 3.68 -7.10 -0.82
CA ASN A 54 2.44 -6.83 -1.55
C ASN A 54 2.67 -6.83 -3.08
N PRO A 55 2.75 -8.01 -3.71
CA PRO A 55 3.00 -8.12 -5.14
C PRO A 55 1.84 -7.59 -6.00
N HIS A 56 0.62 -7.56 -5.43
CA HIS A 56 -0.60 -7.11 -6.11
C HIS A 56 -1.10 -5.73 -5.62
N GLN A 57 -0.37 -5.05 -4.73
CA GLN A 57 -0.70 -3.66 -4.41
C GLN A 57 -0.37 -2.82 -5.64
N ASN A 58 -1.40 -2.53 -6.42
CA ASN A 58 -1.35 -1.50 -7.42
C ASN A 58 -1.08 -0.17 -6.69
N PRO A 59 -0.11 0.67 -7.09
CA PRO A 59 0.20 1.95 -6.43
C PRO A 59 -0.97 2.96 -6.38
N ALA A 60 -2.17 2.58 -6.82
CA ALA A 60 -3.36 3.39 -6.89
C ALA A 60 -4.25 3.36 -5.62
N SER A 61 -3.93 2.56 -4.59
CA SER A 61 -4.88 2.37 -3.46
C SER A 61 -4.33 2.45 -2.04
N SER A 62 -3.24 3.17 -1.79
CA SER A 62 -2.93 3.61 -0.41
C SER A 62 -2.69 5.11 -0.35
N ASP A 63 -3.59 5.78 0.36
CA ASP A 63 -3.39 7.02 1.12
C ASP A 63 -2.66 8.18 0.44
N THR A 64 -3.44 9.19 0.04
CA THR A 64 -3.03 10.56 -0.32
C THR A 64 -1.62 10.65 -0.93
N THR A 65 -1.51 10.32 -2.21
CA THR A 65 -0.29 10.64 -2.97
C THR A 65 -0.13 12.16 -2.97
N ASP A 66 0.91 12.65 -2.29
CA ASP A 66 1.25 14.06 -2.30
C ASP A 66 1.55 14.51 -3.73
N LEU A 67 0.69 15.38 -4.26
CA LEU A 67 0.79 15.94 -5.60
C LEU A 67 2.04 16.81 -5.76
N SER A 68 2.66 17.26 -4.65
CA SER A 68 3.91 18.00 -4.70
C SER A 68 5.03 17.18 -5.36
N GLY A 69 5.09 15.88 -5.07
CA GLY A 69 6.05 14.96 -5.67
C GLY A 69 5.84 14.77 -7.18
N PHE A 70 4.59 14.85 -7.65
CA PHE A 70 4.26 14.80 -9.07
C PHE A 70 4.73 16.04 -9.83
N LEU A 71 4.65 17.22 -9.19
CA LEU A 71 5.09 18.47 -9.79
C LEU A 71 6.62 18.64 -9.74
N ALA A 72 7.26 18.09 -8.71
CA ALA A 72 8.71 18.21 -8.49
C ALA A 72 9.54 17.15 -9.22
N ASP A 73 9.09 15.89 -9.24
CA ASP A 73 9.88 14.79 -9.80
C ASP A 73 9.46 14.45 -11.23
N THR A 74 10.41 14.56 -12.16
CA THR A 74 10.17 14.45 -13.60
C THR A 74 10.09 12.99 -14.07
N GLY A 75 10.38 12.00 -13.21
CA GLY A 75 10.62 10.62 -13.64
C GLY A 75 9.74 9.52 -13.04
N SER A 76 9.05 9.72 -11.93
CA SER A 76 8.68 8.57 -11.06
C SER A 76 7.19 8.31 -10.90
N ALA A 77 6.32 9.25 -11.28
CA ALA A 77 4.89 9.10 -11.07
C ALA A 77 4.24 8.23 -12.16
N HIS A 78 3.97 6.97 -11.82
CA HIS A 78 3.25 6.03 -12.67
C HIS A 78 1.74 6.33 -12.61
N LEU A 79 1.30 7.44 -13.20
CA LEU A 79 -0.12 7.77 -13.31
C LEU A 79 -0.77 6.95 -14.42
N THR A 80 -1.92 6.36 -14.09
CA THR A 80 -2.77 5.68 -15.07
C THR A 80 -4.13 6.34 -15.13
N PHE A 81 -4.73 6.38 -16.32
CA PHE A 81 -6.10 6.81 -16.53
C PHE A 81 -6.89 5.67 -17.14
N LYS A 82 -7.96 5.23 -16.46
CA LYS A 82 -8.73 4.03 -16.81
C LYS A 82 -7.85 2.78 -17.01
N GLY A 83 -6.83 2.62 -16.16
CA GLY A 83 -5.91 1.48 -16.20
C GLY A 83 -4.90 1.51 -17.36
N LYS A 84 -4.83 2.59 -18.14
CA LYS A 84 -3.82 2.79 -19.19
C LYS A 84 -2.77 3.79 -18.73
N MET A 85 -1.50 3.55 -19.07
CA MET A 85 -0.44 4.54 -18.86
C MET A 85 -0.71 5.79 -19.68
N LEU A 86 -0.47 6.96 -19.08
CA LEU A 86 -0.54 8.23 -19.79
C LEU A 86 0.60 8.33 -20.80
N SER A 87 0.31 8.94 -21.96
CA SER A 87 1.37 9.28 -22.91
C SER A 87 2.25 10.42 -22.36
N PRO A 88 3.45 10.62 -22.92
CA PRO A 88 4.30 11.77 -22.56
C PRO A 88 3.57 13.12 -22.70
N GLU A 89 2.77 13.26 -23.75
CA GLU A 89 1.98 14.47 -24.00
C GLU A 89 0.88 14.67 -22.95
N GLN A 90 0.15 13.61 -22.59
CA GLN A 90 -0.90 13.69 -21.57
C GLN A 90 -0.33 14.03 -20.19
N THR A 91 0.84 13.47 -19.87
CA THR A 91 1.56 13.77 -18.63
C THR A 91 1.95 15.25 -18.58
N MET A 92 2.45 15.80 -19.69
CA MET A 92 2.79 17.22 -19.78
C MET A 92 1.55 18.13 -19.61
N LYS A 93 0.44 17.80 -20.28
CA LYS A 93 -0.81 18.57 -20.15
C LYS A 93 -1.34 18.55 -18.72
N LEU A 94 -1.32 17.39 -18.07
CA LEU A 94 -1.73 17.25 -16.68
C LEU A 94 -0.85 18.09 -15.76
N ARG A 95 0.47 18.06 -15.97
CA ARG A 95 1.42 18.88 -15.19
C ARG A 95 1.11 20.37 -15.31
N ILE A 96 0.94 20.89 -16.52
CA ILE A 96 0.61 22.31 -16.75
C ILE A 96 -0.68 22.68 -16.02
N ALA A 97 -1.73 21.88 -16.16
CA ALA A 97 -3.01 22.13 -15.50
C ALA A 97 -2.87 22.15 -13.97
N LEU A 98 -2.14 21.19 -13.39
CA LEU A 98 -1.92 21.13 -11.95
C LEU A 98 -1.06 22.29 -11.45
N THR A 99 0.02 22.65 -12.15
CA THR A 99 0.82 23.84 -11.82
C THR A 99 -0.02 25.12 -11.84
N GLN A 100 -0.97 25.24 -12.78
CA GLN A 100 -1.87 26.38 -12.84
C GLN A 100 -2.86 26.40 -11.65
N ILE A 101 -3.38 25.23 -11.25
CA ILE A 101 -4.31 25.11 -10.12
C ILE A 101 -3.64 25.45 -8.79
N PHE A 102 -2.39 24.99 -8.58
CA PHE A 102 -1.66 25.16 -7.33
C PHE A 102 -0.62 26.29 -7.38
N TRP A 103 -0.76 27.21 -8.34
CA TRP A 103 0.22 28.28 -8.57
C TRP A 103 0.53 29.09 -7.30
N ASP A 104 -0.51 29.46 -6.55
CA ASP A 104 -0.38 30.26 -5.33
C ASP A 104 0.26 29.49 -4.17
N GLU A 105 0.02 28.17 -4.07
CA GLU A 105 0.63 27.31 -3.06
C GLU A 105 2.10 27.01 -3.36
N LEU A 106 2.47 26.94 -4.63
CA LEU A 106 3.85 26.75 -5.10
C LEU A 106 4.68 28.04 -5.07
N ALA A 107 4.02 29.21 -5.13
CA ALA A 107 4.67 30.51 -5.16
C ALA A 107 5.11 31.05 -3.79
N LEU A 108 4.82 30.35 -2.68
CA LEU A 108 5.22 30.79 -1.35
C LEU A 108 6.72 30.50 -1.11
N PRO A 109 7.56 31.54 -0.85
CA PRO A 109 8.91 31.32 -0.39
C PRO A 109 8.85 30.63 0.97
N GLN A 110 9.55 29.50 1.10
CA GLN A 110 9.87 28.87 2.38
C GLN A 110 10.43 29.96 3.31
N ARG A 111 9.65 30.36 4.31
CA ARG A 111 10.00 31.39 5.27
C ARG A 111 9.95 30.83 6.68
#